data_AF-A0A958Y2T0-F1
#
_entry.id   AF-A0A958Y2T0-F1
#
_cell.length_a   1.000
_cell.length_b   1.000
_cell.length_c   1.000
_cell.angle_alpha   90.00
_cell.angle_beta   90.00
_cell.angle_gamma   90.00
#
_symmetry.space_group_name_H-M   'P 1'
#
loop_
_entity.id
_entity.type
_entity.pdbx_description
1 polymer ?
#
loop_
_entity_poly.entity_id
_entity_poly.type
_entity_poly.pdbx_seq_one_letter_code
_entity_poly.pdbx_strand_id
1 'polypeptide(L)'
;MKGSTVLQLLEGMSVYRRNRLRKFLQSPYHNQREDVLALFEQAGRYLEGGRAPLDKEEVFRAVYPARPYDEQQLRYLMSFLLKAIEQFLINEQLNENEVWAQRLLLKAYRENAGPKSFQKALRRARQLQEKAERVEFFYHDSFAIEREEYLFRAGRKRDAPSQLPGLNAALEEAFLLSRLKQSCLLSAHQAVFREEEEGAGLLPLLMGYLEGSSHLANPL
;
A
#
# COMPACT_ATOMS: atom_id res chain seq x y z
N MET A 1 2.96 9.15 28.95
CA MET A 1 2.74 8.65 27.57
C MET A 1 3.95 7.94 26.91
N LYS A 2 5.12 7.82 27.58
CA LYS A 2 6.25 7.03 27.08
C LYS A 2 5.81 5.60 26.71
N GLY A 3 6.23 5.11 25.54
CA GLY A 3 5.89 3.78 25.03
C GLY A 3 4.57 3.68 24.27
N SER A 4 3.84 4.77 24.06
CA SER A 4 2.68 4.78 23.16
C SER A 4 3.12 4.61 21.70
N THR A 5 2.45 3.73 20.96
CA THR A 5 2.64 3.53 19.51
C THR A 5 2.58 4.85 18.73
N VAL A 6 1.72 5.78 19.14
CA VAL A 6 1.61 7.11 18.53
C VAL A 6 2.94 7.87 18.63
N LEU A 7 3.56 7.90 19.81
CA LEU A 7 4.83 8.61 19.98
C LEU A 7 5.97 7.92 19.23
N GLN A 8 6.04 6.59 19.26
CA GLN A 8 7.05 5.83 18.51
C GLN A 8 6.97 6.12 17.00
N LEU A 9 5.75 6.14 16.44
CA LEU A 9 5.54 6.48 15.04
C LEU A 9 5.98 7.91 14.74
N LEU A 10 5.60 8.89 15.58
CA LEU A 10 5.95 10.30 15.36
C LEU A 10 7.46 10.57 15.53
N GLU A 11 8.13 9.85 16.44
CA GLU A 11 9.59 9.88 16.63
C GLU A 11 10.32 9.38 15.38
N GLY A 12 9.83 8.30 14.77
CA GLY A 12 10.39 7.74 13.54
C GLY A 12 10.15 8.57 12.28
N MET A 13 9.27 9.58 12.33
CA MET A 13 9.00 10.46 11.18
C MET A 13 10.05 11.59 11.07
N SER A 14 10.39 11.97 9.84
CA SER A 14 11.11 13.23 9.61
C SER A 14 10.23 14.44 9.91
N VAL A 15 10.85 15.59 10.16
CA VAL A 15 10.14 16.88 10.34
C VAL A 15 9.22 17.16 9.15
N TYR A 16 9.70 16.90 7.93
CA TYR A 16 8.90 17.07 6.71
C TYR A 16 7.67 16.16 6.68
N ARG A 17 7.82 14.89 7.07
CA ARG A 17 6.69 13.94 7.11
C ARG A 17 5.67 14.31 8.19
N ARG A 18 6.12 14.78 9.37
CA ARG A 18 5.23 15.33 10.41
C ARG A 18 4.47 16.56 9.92
N ASN A 19 5.10 17.44 9.15
CA ASN A 19 4.43 18.61 8.57
C ASN A 19 3.36 18.21 7.53
N ARG A 20 3.57 17.14 6.75
CA ARG A 20 2.53 16.60 5.87
C ARG A 20 1.39 15.96 6.64
N LEU A 21 1.69 15.20 7.70
CA LEU A 21 0.67 14.65 8.60
C LEU A 21 -0.17 15.77 9.25
N ARG A 22 0.45 16.88 9.67
CA ARG A 22 -0.28 18.05 10.17
C ARG A 22 -1.31 18.55 9.15
N LYS A 23 -0.91 18.74 7.89
CA LYS A 23 -1.83 19.15 6.81
C LYS A 23 -2.94 18.12 6.57
N PHE A 24 -2.62 16.84 6.67
CA PHE A 24 -3.59 15.76 6.57
C PHE A 24 -4.64 15.83 7.70
N LEU A 25 -4.20 16.03 8.95
CA LEU A 25 -5.08 16.19 10.12
C LEU A 25 -5.90 17.49 10.12
N GLN A 26 -5.44 18.51 9.40
CA GLN A 26 -6.19 19.75 9.18
C GLN A 26 -7.23 19.62 8.06
N SER A 27 -7.16 18.58 7.23
CA SER A 27 -8.09 18.38 6.13
C SER A 27 -9.45 17.90 6.65
N PRO A 28 -10.56 18.63 6.39
CA PRO A 28 -11.89 18.21 6.83
C PRO A 28 -12.37 16.91 6.17
N TYR A 29 -11.74 16.51 5.06
CA TYR A 29 -12.00 15.23 4.41
C TYR A 29 -11.40 14.04 5.18
N HIS A 30 -10.27 14.25 5.87
CA HIS A 30 -9.56 13.18 6.58
C HIS A 30 -9.77 13.20 8.09
N ASN A 31 -9.99 14.38 8.67
CA ASN A 31 -10.19 14.54 10.10
C ASN A 31 -11.20 15.66 10.39
N GLN A 32 -12.26 15.31 11.11
CA GLN A 32 -13.28 16.26 11.57
C GLN A 32 -13.12 16.61 13.06
N ARG A 33 -12.10 16.05 13.71
CA ARG A 33 -11.90 16.09 15.15
C ARG A 33 -10.75 17.02 15.52
N GLU A 34 -11.10 18.18 16.04
CA GLU A 34 -10.11 19.18 16.48
C GLU A 34 -9.24 18.68 17.64
N ASP A 35 -9.82 17.85 18.52
CA ASP A 35 -9.10 17.24 19.64
C ASP A 35 -7.97 16.31 19.19
N VAL A 36 -8.13 15.60 18.07
CA VAL A 36 -7.10 14.75 17.46
C VAL A 36 -5.92 15.60 16.97
N LEU A 37 -6.21 16.72 16.29
CA LEU A 37 -5.17 17.67 15.87
C LEU A 37 -4.48 18.27 17.09
N ALA A 38 -5.22 18.66 18.12
CA ALA A 38 -4.66 19.20 19.35
C ALA A 38 -3.69 18.21 20.03
N LEU A 39 -4.06 16.93 20.12
CA LEU A 39 -3.17 15.90 20.66
C LEU A 39 -1.88 15.75 19.82
N PHE A 40 -1.99 15.78 18.49
CA PHE A 40 -0.83 15.76 17.60
C PHE A 40 0.10 16.94 17.85
N GLU A 41 -0.44 18.16 18.00
CA GLU A 41 0.37 19.35 18.31
C GLU A 41 1.08 19.25 19.65
N GLN A 42 0.42 18.73 20.69
CA GLN A 42 1.07 18.50 21.99
C GLN A 42 2.19 17.46 21.89
N ALA A 43 1.96 16.38 21.15
CA ALA A 43 3.00 15.39 20.89
C ALA A 43 4.19 16.00 20.13
N GLY A 44 3.94 16.84 19.13
CA GLY A 44 4.99 17.54 18.37
C GLY A 44 5.87 18.44 19.25
N ARG A 45 5.27 19.25 20.12
CA ARG A 45 5.99 20.12 21.07
C ARG A 45 6.90 19.32 22.00
N TYR A 46 6.45 18.16 22.46
CA TYR A 46 7.25 17.28 23.30
C TYR A 46 8.47 16.70 22.56
N LEU A 47 8.29 16.33 21.28
CA LEU A 47 9.38 15.82 20.46
C LEU A 47 10.46 16.88 20.18
N GLU A 48 10.06 18.15 20.04
CA GLU A 48 10.98 19.27 19.85
C GLU A 48 11.66 19.71 21.16
N GLY A 49 10.92 19.68 22.27
CA GLY A 49 11.34 20.24 23.56
C GLY A 49 12.25 19.34 24.41
N GLY A 50 12.37 18.05 24.08
CA GLY A 50 13.33 17.11 24.66
C GLY A 50 13.43 17.09 26.19
N ARG A 51 12.93 16.00 26.81
CA ARG A 51 13.41 15.37 28.09
C ARG A 51 12.49 15.33 29.32
N ALA A 52 11.26 15.85 29.32
CA ALA A 52 10.31 15.58 30.42
C ALA A 52 9.22 14.59 29.97
N PRO A 53 9.02 13.43 30.62
CA PRO A 53 8.02 12.46 30.20
C PRO A 53 6.67 13.14 29.99
N LEU A 54 6.08 12.95 28.81
CA LEU A 54 4.78 13.53 28.48
C LEU A 54 3.73 13.04 29.50
N ASP A 55 3.33 13.94 30.40
CA ASP A 55 2.34 13.68 31.45
C ASP A 55 0.95 13.57 30.81
N LYS A 56 0.24 12.48 31.14
CA LYS A 56 -1.08 12.21 30.56
C LYS A 56 -2.11 13.26 30.99
N GLU A 57 -2.03 13.73 32.23
CA GLU A 57 -2.94 14.73 32.77
C GLU A 57 -2.69 16.10 32.17
N GLU A 58 -1.42 16.48 31.98
CA GLU A 58 -1.06 17.74 31.33
C GLU A 58 -1.53 17.77 29.86
N VAL A 59 -1.28 16.69 29.12
CA VAL A 59 -1.77 16.55 27.75
C VAL A 59 -3.29 16.59 27.71
N PHE A 60 -3.95 15.86 28.59
CA PHE A 60 -5.41 15.85 28.64
C PHE A 60 -5.97 17.24 28.93
N ARG A 61 -5.39 17.97 29.88
CA ARG A 61 -5.79 19.34 30.21
C ARG A 61 -5.51 20.32 29.07
N ALA A 62 -4.42 20.11 28.33
CA ALA A 62 -4.11 20.92 27.15
C ALA A 62 -5.12 20.70 26.01
N VAL A 63 -5.65 19.49 25.85
CA VAL A 63 -6.67 19.17 24.83
C VAL A 63 -8.09 19.49 25.30
N TYR A 64 -8.40 19.24 26.58
CA TYR A 64 -9.71 19.45 27.18
C TYR A 64 -9.62 20.31 28.46
N PRO A 65 -9.35 21.63 28.35
CA PRO A 65 -9.09 22.49 29.51
C PRO A 65 -10.22 22.53 30.55
N ALA A 66 -11.47 22.36 30.10
CA ALA A 66 -12.65 22.45 30.95
C ALA A 66 -13.13 21.09 31.51
N ARG A 67 -12.42 19.98 31.22
CA ARG A 67 -12.84 18.64 31.66
C ARG A 67 -11.90 18.10 32.74
N PRO A 68 -12.42 17.40 33.77
CA PRO A 68 -11.58 16.66 34.69
C PRO A 68 -10.83 15.56 33.92
N TYR A 69 -9.65 15.20 34.41
CA TYR A 69 -8.85 14.16 33.78
C TYR A 69 -9.64 12.85 33.66
N ASP A 70 -9.71 12.33 32.44
CA ASP A 70 -10.36 11.07 32.12
C ASP A 70 -9.41 10.21 31.28
N GLU A 71 -8.88 9.16 31.90
CA GLU A 71 -7.94 8.27 31.25
C GLU A 71 -8.57 7.49 30.08
N GLN A 72 -9.85 7.12 30.19
CA GLN A 72 -10.55 6.41 29.12
C GLN A 72 -10.72 7.33 27.91
N GLN A 73 -11.11 8.58 28.12
CA GLN A 73 -11.21 9.56 27.06
C GLN A 73 -9.85 9.85 26.41
N LEU A 74 -8.76 9.91 27.19
CA LEU A 74 -7.41 10.03 26.64
C LEU A 74 -7.03 8.82 25.77
N ARG A 75 -7.33 7.60 26.23
CA ARG A 75 -7.10 6.38 25.45
C ARG A 75 -7.85 6.41 24.13
N TYR A 76 -9.13 6.78 24.14
CA TYR A 76 -9.88 6.94 22.90
C TYR A 76 -9.25 7.96 21.97
N LEU A 77 -8.87 9.12 22.49
CA LEU A 77 -8.23 10.17 21.69
C LEU A 77 -6.93 9.69 21.03
N MET A 78 -6.10 8.94 21.77
CA MET A 78 -4.90 8.31 21.21
C MET A 78 -5.23 7.31 20.10
N SER A 79 -6.28 6.49 20.25
CA SER A 79 -6.74 5.58 19.20
C SER A 79 -7.22 6.32 17.94
N PHE A 80 -7.91 7.45 18.10
CA PHE A 80 -8.32 8.27 16.96
C PHE A 80 -7.11 8.87 16.22
N LEU A 81 -6.11 9.37 16.96
CA LEU A 81 -4.88 9.87 16.37
C LEU A 81 -4.10 8.76 15.67
N LEU A 82 -3.98 7.57 16.28
CA LEU A 82 -3.32 6.43 15.65
C LEU A 82 -3.98 6.06 14.32
N LYS A 83 -5.31 5.95 14.29
CA LYS A 83 -6.05 5.68 13.05
C LYS A 83 -5.80 6.72 11.97
N ALA A 84 -5.75 8.01 12.34
CA ALA A 84 -5.45 9.08 11.39
C ALA A 84 -4.01 9.00 10.86
N ILE A 85 -3.05 8.64 11.72
CA ILE A 85 -1.65 8.38 11.31
C ILE A 85 -1.59 7.21 10.33
N GLU A 86 -2.23 6.09 10.62
CA GLU A 86 -2.25 4.91 9.73
C GLU A 86 -2.85 5.24 8.37
N GLN A 87 -3.96 5.98 8.34
CA GLN A 87 -4.56 6.44 7.08
C GLN A 87 -3.61 7.37 6.32
N PHE A 88 -2.93 8.29 7.00
CA PHE A 88 -1.92 9.13 6.38
C PHE A 88 -0.78 8.29 5.77
N LEU A 89 -0.27 7.29 6.50
CA LEU A 89 0.80 6.41 6.02
C LEU A 89 0.37 5.63 4.77
N ILE A 90 -0.86 5.12 4.73
CA ILE A 90 -1.42 4.47 3.55
C ILE A 90 -1.47 5.44 2.36
N ASN A 91 -1.94 6.68 2.58
CA ASN A 91 -1.99 7.69 1.52
C ASN A 91 -0.60 8.05 1.00
N GLU A 92 0.41 8.12 1.88
CA GLU A 92 1.80 8.37 1.47
C GLU A 92 2.34 7.23 0.61
N GLN A 93 2.13 5.97 1.00
CA GLN A 93 2.53 4.81 0.20
C GLN A 93 1.82 4.78 -1.16
N LEU A 94 0.54 5.19 -1.21
CA LEU A 94 -0.20 5.29 -2.47
C LEU A 94 0.35 6.40 -3.38
N ASN A 95 0.74 7.54 -2.80
CA ASN A 95 1.33 8.66 -3.55
C ASN A 95 2.73 8.32 -4.08
N GLU A 96 3.47 7.45 -3.41
CA GLU A 96 4.79 6.97 -3.83
C GLU A 96 4.71 5.95 -4.98
N ASN A 97 3.62 5.17 -5.07
CA ASN A 97 3.42 4.16 -6.11
C ASN A 97 2.42 4.62 -7.19
N GLU A 98 2.91 5.38 -8.18
CA GLU A 98 2.08 5.91 -9.28
C GLU A 98 1.35 4.81 -10.07
N VAL A 99 1.97 3.65 -10.28
CA VAL A 99 1.36 2.52 -11.02
C VAL A 99 0.14 2.02 -10.26
N TRP A 100 0.28 1.79 -8.95
CA TRP A 100 -0.81 1.31 -8.12
C TRP A 100 -1.94 2.32 -8.01
N ALA A 101 -1.62 3.61 -7.81
CA ALA A 101 -2.62 4.68 -7.82
C ALA A 101 -3.41 4.70 -9.15
N GLN A 102 -2.71 4.53 -10.27
CA GLN A 102 -3.33 4.51 -11.58
C GLN A 102 -4.22 3.26 -11.80
N ARG A 103 -3.87 2.10 -11.23
CA ARG A 103 -4.71 0.89 -11.21
C ARG A 103 -6.00 1.10 -10.44
N LEU A 104 -5.95 1.75 -9.27
CA LEU A 104 -7.15 2.09 -8.50
C LEU A 104 -8.04 3.07 -9.27
N LEU A 105 -7.45 4.04 -9.95
CA LEU A 105 -8.19 4.98 -10.80
C LEU A 105 -8.87 4.29 -11.98
N LEU A 106 -8.22 3.30 -12.60
CA LEU A 106 -8.82 2.48 -13.66
C LEU A 106 -10.08 1.76 -13.19
N LYS A 107 -10.00 1.08 -12.04
CA LYS A 107 -11.14 0.43 -11.42
C LYS A 107 -12.26 1.44 -11.13
N ALA A 108 -11.92 2.57 -10.52
CA ALA A 108 -12.90 3.62 -10.20
C ALA A 108 -13.61 4.16 -11.45
N TYR A 109 -12.88 4.37 -12.56
CA TYR A 109 -13.47 4.82 -13.82
C TYR A 109 -14.26 3.74 -14.55
N ARG A 110 -13.89 2.47 -14.43
CA ARG A 110 -14.70 1.35 -14.95
C ARG A 110 -16.07 1.32 -14.26
N GLU A 111 -16.08 1.50 -12.95
CA GLU A 111 -17.27 1.37 -12.11
C GLU A 111 -18.16 2.62 -12.12
N ASN A 112 -17.56 3.81 -12.16
CA ASN A 112 -18.28 5.07 -11.88
C ASN A 112 -18.15 6.12 -13.01
N ALA A 113 -17.40 5.86 -14.08
CA ALA A 113 -17.15 6.86 -15.11
C ALA A 113 -17.40 6.35 -16.55
N GLY A 114 -17.35 7.32 -17.48
CA GLY A 114 -17.58 7.08 -18.90
C GLY A 114 -16.36 6.49 -19.64
N PRO A 115 -16.57 5.97 -20.87
CA PRO A 115 -15.52 5.36 -21.69
C PRO A 115 -14.26 6.20 -21.88
N LYS A 116 -14.45 7.51 -22.10
CA LYS A 116 -13.35 8.42 -22.41
C LYS A 116 -12.36 8.52 -21.25
N SER A 117 -12.87 8.63 -20.01
CA SER A 117 -12.05 8.71 -18.80
C SER A 117 -11.26 7.42 -18.59
N PHE A 118 -11.93 6.26 -18.74
CA PHE A 118 -11.27 4.95 -18.63
C PHE A 118 -10.14 4.80 -19.64
N GLN A 119 -10.38 5.09 -20.93
CA GLN A 119 -9.36 4.97 -21.97
C GLN A 119 -8.16 5.91 -21.77
N LYS A 120 -8.39 7.11 -21.22
CA LYS A 120 -7.30 8.03 -20.86
C LYS A 120 -6.48 7.46 -19.70
N ALA A 121 -7.15 6.95 -18.67
CA ALA A 121 -6.49 6.33 -17.53
C ALA A 121 -5.70 5.07 -17.92
N LEU A 122 -6.23 4.26 -18.85
CA LEU A 122 -5.56 3.06 -19.35
C LEU A 122 -4.27 3.38 -20.09
N ARG A 123 -4.30 4.41 -20.95
CA ARG A 123 -3.10 4.89 -21.64
C ARG A 123 -2.02 5.34 -20.64
N ARG A 124 -2.41 6.08 -19.60
CA ARG A 124 -1.47 6.49 -18.54
C ARG A 124 -0.92 5.28 -17.76
N ALA A 125 -1.77 4.31 -17.43
CA ALA A 125 -1.36 3.10 -16.72
C ALA A 125 -0.30 2.33 -17.51
N ARG A 126 -0.52 2.11 -18.82
CA ARG A 126 0.44 1.43 -19.69
C ARG A 126 1.76 2.19 -19.82
N GLN A 127 1.72 3.51 -19.95
CA GLN A 127 2.94 4.34 -20.01
C GLN A 127 3.76 4.29 -18.72
N LEU A 128 3.08 4.24 -17.56
CA LEU A 128 3.77 4.09 -16.28
C LEU A 128 4.35 2.69 -16.13
N GLN A 129 3.56 1.69 -16.51
CA GLN A 129 3.98 0.29 -16.48
C GLN A 129 5.21 0.07 -17.35
N GLU A 130 5.24 0.56 -18.58
CA GLU A 130 6.36 0.39 -19.50
C GLU A 130 7.68 0.98 -18.98
N LYS A 131 7.59 2.02 -18.13
CA LYS A 131 8.76 2.68 -17.51
C LYS A 131 9.12 2.09 -16.14
N ALA A 132 8.26 1.27 -15.57
CA ALA A 132 8.50 0.66 -14.27
C ALA A 132 9.64 -0.36 -14.37
N GLU A 133 10.35 -0.53 -13.26
CA GLU A 133 11.38 -1.56 -13.15
C GLU A 133 10.75 -2.95 -13.29
N ARG A 134 11.36 -3.83 -14.07
CA ARG A 134 10.87 -5.20 -14.33
C ARG A 134 11.21 -6.15 -13.18
N VAL A 135 10.71 -5.83 -12.00
CA VAL A 135 10.72 -6.71 -10.83
C VAL A 135 9.41 -7.50 -10.74
N GLU A 136 9.31 -8.49 -9.86
CA GLU A 136 8.08 -9.30 -9.65
C GLU A 136 6.77 -8.49 -9.69
N PHE A 137 6.70 -7.36 -8.99
CA PHE A 137 5.49 -6.52 -8.94
C PHE A 137 5.08 -5.94 -10.29
N PHE A 138 6.02 -5.73 -11.22
CA PHE A 138 5.74 -5.31 -12.58
C PHE A 138 4.72 -6.23 -13.24
N TYR A 139 4.93 -7.55 -13.18
CA TYR A 139 4.09 -8.50 -13.91
C TYR A 139 2.69 -8.62 -13.26
N HIS A 140 2.61 -8.48 -11.93
CA HIS A 140 1.32 -8.34 -11.23
C HIS A 140 0.55 -7.08 -11.65
N ASP A 141 1.26 -5.96 -11.79
CA ASP A 141 0.66 -4.70 -12.22
C ASP A 141 0.19 -4.78 -13.68
N SER A 142 1.00 -5.35 -14.58
CA SER A 142 0.64 -5.63 -15.97
C SER A 142 -0.62 -6.47 -16.07
N PHE A 143 -0.67 -7.62 -15.38
CA PHE A 143 -1.85 -8.48 -15.34
C PHE A 143 -3.08 -7.73 -14.82
N ALA A 144 -2.94 -6.96 -13.75
CA ALA A 144 -4.06 -6.22 -13.19
C ALA A 144 -4.59 -5.12 -14.12
N ILE A 145 -3.73 -4.43 -14.87
CA ILE A 145 -4.12 -3.44 -15.88
C ILE A 145 -4.90 -4.12 -17.01
N GLU A 146 -4.38 -5.23 -17.55
CA GLU A 146 -5.04 -5.99 -18.61
C GLU A 146 -6.40 -6.55 -18.15
N ARG A 147 -6.50 -6.98 -16.88
CA ARG A 147 -7.76 -7.42 -16.29
C ARG A 147 -8.80 -6.31 -16.24
N GLU A 148 -8.43 -5.10 -15.83
CA GLU A 148 -9.37 -3.97 -15.80
C GLU A 148 -9.84 -3.59 -17.22
N GLU A 149 -8.95 -3.64 -18.23
CA GLU A 149 -9.35 -3.44 -19.63
C GLU A 149 -10.36 -4.50 -20.09
N TYR A 150 -10.08 -5.77 -19.81
CA TYR A 150 -10.97 -6.88 -20.13
C TYR A 150 -12.36 -6.68 -19.49
N LEU A 151 -12.43 -6.41 -18.19
CA LEU A 151 -13.69 -6.21 -17.46
C LEU A 151 -14.49 -5.01 -18.01
N PHE A 152 -13.79 -3.93 -18.34
CA PHE A 152 -14.43 -2.75 -18.93
C PHE A 152 -15.08 -3.06 -20.30
N ARG A 153 -14.42 -3.86 -21.14
CA ARG A 153 -14.95 -4.25 -22.46
C ARG A 153 -16.07 -5.29 -22.36
N ALA A 154 -15.89 -6.30 -21.50
CA ALA A 154 -16.87 -7.36 -21.27
C ALA A 154 -18.22 -6.79 -20.79
N GLY A 155 -18.20 -5.74 -19.96
CA GLY A 155 -19.41 -5.05 -19.53
C GLY A 155 -20.14 -4.25 -20.62
N ARG A 156 -19.57 -4.13 -21.84
CA ARG A 156 -20.07 -3.22 -22.90
C ARG A 156 -20.35 -3.87 -24.24
N LYS A 157 -19.68 -4.97 -24.60
CA LYS A 157 -19.90 -5.67 -25.87
C LYS A 157 -19.87 -7.18 -25.63
N ARG A 158 -20.99 -7.85 -25.91
CA ARG A 158 -21.10 -9.33 -25.87
C ARG A 158 -20.25 -10.01 -26.96
N ASP A 159 -19.99 -9.33 -28.08
CA ASP A 159 -19.32 -9.91 -29.26
C ASP A 159 -17.89 -9.37 -29.49
N ALA A 160 -17.22 -8.84 -28.46
CA ALA A 160 -15.82 -8.44 -28.60
C ALA A 160 -14.91 -9.68 -28.67
N PRO A 161 -13.87 -9.70 -29.54
CA PRO A 161 -12.88 -10.79 -29.56
C PRO A 161 -12.30 -11.04 -28.16
N SER A 162 -12.13 -12.31 -27.79
CA SER A 162 -11.66 -12.65 -26.46
C SER A 162 -10.20 -12.18 -26.28
N GLN A 163 -9.98 -11.21 -25.37
CA GLN A 163 -8.64 -10.86 -24.91
C GLN A 163 -8.10 -11.86 -23.87
N LEU A 164 -8.84 -12.94 -23.62
CA LEU A 164 -8.52 -13.98 -22.64
C LEU A 164 -7.14 -14.62 -22.86
N PRO A 165 -6.66 -14.90 -24.09
CA PRO A 165 -5.33 -15.44 -24.28
C PRO A 165 -4.22 -14.54 -23.73
N GLY A 166 -4.29 -13.23 -24.00
CA GLY A 166 -3.32 -12.26 -23.49
C GLY A 166 -3.42 -12.06 -21.98
N LEU A 167 -4.63 -12.06 -21.43
CA LEU A 167 -4.85 -11.98 -19.99
C LEU A 167 -4.29 -13.22 -19.26
N ASN A 168 -4.46 -14.41 -19.85
CA ASN A 168 -3.91 -15.65 -19.31
C ASN A 168 -2.38 -15.64 -19.36
N ALA A 169 -1.78 -15.20 -20.47
CA ALA A 169 -0.32 -15.08 -20.57
C ALA A 169 0.24 -14.12 -19.51
N ALA A 170 -0.38 -12.95 -19.31
CA ALA A 170 0.05 -12.00 -18.27
C ALA A 170 -0.09 -12.57 -16.84
N LEU A 171 -1.15 -13.35 -16.58
CA LEU A 171 -1.32 -14.04 -15.29
C LEU A 171 -0.21 -15.09 -15.09
N GLU A 172 0.06 -15.87 -16.14
CA GLU A 172 1.05 -16.93 -16.12
C GLU A 172 2.44 -16.38 -15.86
N GLU A 173 2.85 -15.31 -16.57
CA GLU A 173 4.12 -14.62 -16.33
C GLU A 173 4.24 -14.14 -14.88
N ALA A 174 3.21 -13.45 -14.36
CA ALA A 174 3.20 -12.95 -12.99
C ALA A 174 3.33 -14.09 -11.97
N PHE A 175 2.62 -15.20 -12.20
CA PHE A 175 2.64 -16.38 -11.33
C PHE A 175 4.00 -17.07 -11.35
N LEU A 176 4.54 -17.36 -12.54
CA LEU A 176 5.83 -18.04 -12.70
C LEU A 176 6.95 -17.26 -12.03
N LEU A 177 7.04 -15.95 -12.29
CA LEU A 177 8.08 -15.10 -11.71
C LEU A 177 7.99 -15.02 -10.19
N SER A 178 6.78 -14.84 -9.66
CA SER A 178 6.56 -14.84 -8.21
C SER A 178 7.01 -16.15 -7.59
N ARG A 179 6.63 -17.27 -8.22
CA ARG A 179 6.96 -18.59 -7.70
C ARG A 179 8.46 -18.87 -7.76
N LEU A 180 9.13 -18.52 -8.85
CA LEU A 180 10.58 -18.66 -9.00
C LEU A 180 11.34 -17.82 -7.96
N LYS A 181 10.94 -16.56 -7.76
CA LYS A 181 11.56 -15.69 -6.75
C LYS A 181 11.39 -16.23 -5.34
N GLN A 182 10.20 -16.74 -5.00
CA GLN A 182 9.98 -17.42 -3.72
C GLN A 182 10.82 -18.69 -3.58
N SER A 183 11.04 -19.45 -4.67
CA SER A 183 11.98 -20.59 -4.64
C SER A 183 13.41 -20.15 -4.33
N CYS A 184 13.88 -19.05 -4.93
CA CYS A 184 15.22 -18.54 -4.64
C CYS A 184 15.37 -18.14 -3.17
N LEU A 185 14.35 -17.50 -2.59
CA LEU A 185 14.35 -17.16 -1.16
C LEU A 185 14.36 -18.42 -0.28
N LEU A 186 13.57 -19.43 -0.64
CA LEU A 186 13.57 -20.72 0.05
C LEU A 186 14.95 -21.39 -0.03
N SER A 187 15.57 -21.43 -1.21
CA SER A 187 16.92 -21.98 -1.39
C SER A 187 17.98 -21.21 -0.60
N ALA A 188 17.88 -19.87 -0.54
CA ALA A 188 18.78 -19.07 0.26
C ALA A 188 18.62 -19.36 1.76
N HIS A 189 17.39 -19.52 2.24
CA HIS A 189 17.11 -19.93 3.62
C HIS A 189 17.70 -21.32 3.91
N GLN A 190 17.47 -22.30 3.04
CA GLN A 190 18.01 -23.66 3.15
C GLN A 190 19.53 -23.67 3.29
N ALA A 191 20.23 -22.89 2.46
CA ALA A 191 21.69 -22.81 2.48
C ALA A 191 22.23 -22.29 3.83
N VAL A 192 21.47 -21.43 4.52
CA VAL A 192 21.87 -20.82 5.79
C VAL A 192 21.52 -21.70 6.99
N PHE A 193 20.30 -22.23 7.04
CA PHE A 193 19.77 -22.89 8.24
C PHE A 193 19.98 -24.41 8.25
N ARG A 194 20.42 -25.03 7.13
CA ARG A 194 20.63 -26.49 6.99
C ARG A 194 19.45 -27.33 7.47
N GLU A 195 18.26 -26.74 7.43
CA GLU A 195 17.01 -27.46 7.59
C GLU A 195 16.76 -28.18 6.27
N GLU A 196 16.62 -29.50 6.33
CA GLU A 196 15.70 -30.14 5.39
C GLU A 196 14.32 -29.59 5.75
N GLU A 197 13.52 -29.11 4.78
CA GLU A 197 12.12 -29.54 4.74
C GLU A 197 11.25 -28.95 3.61
N GLU A 198 10.10 -29.62 3.53
CA GLU A 198 8.89 -29.44 2.74
C GLU A 198 8.51 -27.98 2.40
N GLY A 199 7.74 -27.83 1.31
CA GLY A 199 7.26 -26.53 0.84
C GLY A 199 7.65 -26.19 -0.60
N ALA A 200 8.33 -27.10 -1.31
CA ALA A 200 8.57 -26.94 -2.75
C ALA A 200 7.26 -26.80 -3.54
N GLY A 201 6.13 -27.33 -3.03
CA GLY A 201 4.81 -27.12 -3.61
C GLY A 201 4.79 -27.40 -5.11
N LEU A 202 4.34 -26.42 -5.91
CA LEU A 202 4.26 -26.53 -7.37
C LEU A 202 5.60 -26.37 -8.12
N LEU A 203 6.72 -26.11 -7.43
CA LEU A 203 8.00 -25.84 -8.09
C LEU A 203 8.46 -26.96 -9.03
N PRO A 204 8.44 -28.26 -8.63
CA PRO A 204 8.90 -29.32 -9.53
C PRO A 204 8.08 -29.39 -10.83
N LEU A 205 6.76 -29.19 -10.72
CA LEU A 205 5.87 -29.14 -11.88
C LEU A 205 6.17 -27.93 -12.77
N LEU A 206 6.43 -26.77 -12.17
CA LEU A 206 6.76 -25.56 -12.93
C LEU A 206 8.13 -25.64 -13.59
N MET A 207 9.12 -26.27 -12.96
CA MET A 207 10.43 -26.51 -13.58
C MET A 207 10.27 -27.38 -14.83
N GLY A 208 9.51 -28.48 -14.74
CA GLY A 208 9.22 -29.32 -15.90
C GLY A 208 8.46 -28.59 -17.01
N TYR A 209 7.55 -27.67 -16.65
CA TYR A 209 6.90 -26.79 -17.63
C TYR A 209 7.88 -25.83 -18.29
N LEU A 210 8.73 -25.17 -17.49
CA LEU A 210 9.69 -24.17 -17.98
C LEU A 210 10.73 -24.78 -18.93
N GLU A 211 11.21 -26.00 -18.63
CA GLU A 211 12.13 -26.78 -19.48
C GLU A 211 11.59 -27.02 -20.89
N GLY A 212 10.28 -27.17 -21.04
CA GLY A 212 9.61 -27.32 -22.34
C GLY A 212 9.14 -26.00 -22.98
N SER A 213 9.34 -24.86 -22.31
CA SER A 213 8.79 -23.56 -22.72
C SER A 213 9.82 -22.66 -23.38
N SER A 214 9.35 -21.67 -24.15
CA SER A 214 10.20 -20.61 -24.71
C SER A 214 10.77 -19.64 -23.67
N HIS A 215 10.31 -19.69 -22.41
CA HIS A 215 10.74 -18.77 -21.35
C HIS A 215 12.21 -18.96 -20.95
N LEU A 216 12.82 -20.12 -21.23
CA LEU A 216 14.26 -20.32 -21.02
C LEU A 216 15.13 -19.67 -22.11
N ALA A 217 14.60 -19.54 -23.33
CA ALA A 217 15.31 -18.90 -24.45
C ALA A 217 15.20 -17.38 -24.43
N ASN A 218 14.10 -16.85 -23.86
CA ASN A 218 13.90 -15.44 -23.59
C ASN A 218 13.55 -15.28 -22.10
N PRO A 219 14.56 -15.11 -21.22
CA PRO A 219 14.31 -14.95 -19.81
C PRO A 219 13.40 -13.73 -19.57
N LEU A 220 12.34 -13.98 -18.79
CA LEU A 220 11.31 -13.01 -18.39
C LEU A 220 11.90 -11.82 -17.64
#